data_AF-A0A2W7I8P6-F1
#
_entry.id   AF-A0A2W7I8P6-F1
#
_cell.length_a   1.000
_cell.length_b   1.000
_cell.length_c   1.000
_cell.angle_alpha   90.00
_cell.angle_beta   90.00
_cell.angle_gamma   90.00
#
_symmetry.space_group_name_H-M   'P 1'
#
loop_
_entity.id
_entity.type
_entity.pdbx_description
1 polymer ?
#
loop_
_entity_poly.entity_id
_entity_poly.type
_entity_poly.pdbx_seq_one_letter_code
_entity_poly.pdbx_strand_id
1 'polypeptide(L)'
;MLRMAPDYIALLNLQEELNLKLKNAYECEVTKGEGDLANFLIHYVENLINELNKDTWSFGRYEYSGDKNFRHSEQWWSDGYEPRKGTILHFIGFSVQVESLT
;
A
#
# COMPACT_ATOMS: atom_id res chain seq x y z
N MET A 1 19.15 7.81 -14.59
CA MET A 1 18.82 9.02 -13.81
C MET A 1 18.83 8.62 -12.35
N LEU A 2 19.60 9.30 -11.49
CA LEU A 2 19.55 9.11 -10.04
C LEU A 2 18.20 9.67 -9.56
N ARG A 3 17.26 8.79 -9.19
CA ARG A 3 16.04 9.21 -8.48
C ARG A 3 16.50 9.75 -7.12
N MET A 4 16.28 11.04 -6.86
CA MET A 4 16.47 11.55 -5.50
C MET A 4 15.46 10.83 -4.60
N ALA A 5 15.90 10.37 -3.43
CA ALA A 5 15.00 9.79 -2.43
C ALA A 5 13.88 10.82 -2.13
N PRO A 6 12.61 10.39 -2.03
CA PRO A 6 11.53 11.31 -1.71
C PRO A 6 11.81 12.03 -0.39
N ASP A 7 11.45 13.31 -0.32
CA ASP A 7 11.53 14.06 0.93
C ASP A 7 10.61 13.43 1.99
N TYR A 8 11.04 13.43 3.25
CA TYR A 8 10.33 12.79 4.37
C TYR A 8 8.88 13.28 4.48
N ILE A 9 8.64 14.57 4.23
CA ILE A 9 7.28 15.14 4.22
C ILE A 9 6.42 14.55 3.11
N ALA A 10 6.99 14.28 1.93
CA ALA A 10 6.26 13.63 0.84
C ALA A 10 5.85 12.20 1.20
N LEU A 11 6.71 11.47 1.92
CA LEU A 11 6.38 10.12 2.41
C LEU A 11 5.27 10.15 3.46
N LEU A 12 5.29 11.13 4.38
CA LEU A 12 4.21 11.30 5.36
C LEU A 12 2.88 11.63 4.70
N ASN A 13 2.87 12.55 3.73
CA ASN A 13 1.67 12.91 2.97
C ASN A 13 1.12 11.70 2.20
N LEU A 14 2.00 10.91 1.58
CA LEU A 14 1.62 9.68 0.89
C LEU A 14 0.98 8.68 1.86
N GLN A 15 1.59 8.48 3.04
CA GLN A 15 1.02 7.60 4.07
C GLN A 15 -0.36 8.06 4.53
N GLU A 16 -0.53 9.36 4.78
CA GLU A 16 -1.81 9.92 5.22
C GLU A 16 -2.88 9.78 4.15
N GLU A 17 -2.57 10.11 2.89
CA GLU A 17 -3.50 10.00 1.77
C GLU A 17 -3.97 8.54 1.57
N LEU A 18 -3.04 7.60 1.56
CA LEU A 18 -3.36 6.19 1.37
C LEU A 18 -4.18 5.63 2.54
N ASN A 19 -3.84 5.98 3.78
CA ASN A 19 -4.63 5.58 4.94
C ASN A 19 -6.04 6.17 4.92
N LEU A 20 -6.22 7.40 4.45
CA LEU A 20 -7.55 7.99 4.26
C LEU A 20 -8.36 7.21 3.23
N LYS A 21 -7.77 6.87 2.07
CA LYS A 21 -8.42 6.07 1.04
C LYS A 21 -8.77 4.66 1.53
N LEU A 22 -7.89 4.01 2.29
CA LEU A 22 -8.14 2.69 2.86
C LEU A 22 -9.24 2.72 3.92
N LYS A 23 -9.23 3.72 4.80
CA LYS A 23 -10.27 3.92 5.82
C LYS A 23 -11.64 4.09 5.17
N ASN A 24 -11.76 4.97 4.18
CA ASN A 24 -13.03 5.21 3.49
C ASN A 24 -13.55 3.94 2.80
N ALA A 25 -12.66 3.16 2.19
CA ALA A 25 -13.02 1.90 1.56
C ALA A 25 -13.49 0.85 2.60
N TYR A 26 -12.80 0.74 3.73
CA TYR A 26 -13.23 -0.12 4.83
C TYR A 26 -14.63 0.24 5.33
N GLU A 27 -14.89 1.53 5.58
CA GLU A 27 -16.20 1.99 6.07
C GLU A 27 -17.35 1.69 5.10
N CYS A 28 -17.07 1.68 3.79
CA CYS A 28 -18.06 1.33 2.76
C CYS A 28 -18.28 -0.19 2.63
N GLU A 29 -17.25 -1.00 2.87
CA GLU A 29 -17.28 -2.45 2.61
C GLU A 29 -17.56 -3.28 3.88
N VAL A 30 -17.35 -2.72 5.09
CA VAL A 30 -17.50 -3.46 6.36
C VAL A 30 -18.90 -4.05 6.55
N THR A 31 -19.93 -3.42 6.00
CA THR A 31 -21.31 -3.90 6.10
C THR A 31 -21.59 -5.14 5.27
N LYS A 32 -20.71 -5.52 4.33
CA LYS A 32 -20.88 -6.70 3.46
C LYS A 32 -20.36 -7.99 4.09
N GLY A 33 -19.53 -7.89 5.13
CA GLY A 33 -19.02 -9.02 5.90
C GLY A 33 -17.52 -9.27 5.72
N GLU A 34 -16.91 -9.96 6.69
CA GLU A 34 -15.45 -10.09 6.78
C GLU A 34 -14.81 -10.88 5.64
N GLY A 35 -15.49 -11.89 5.10
CA GLY A 35 -14.97 -12.69 3.98
C GLY A 35 -14.83 -11.90 2.68
N ASP A 36 -15.73 -10.93 2.46
CA ASP A 36 -15.68 -10.06 1.27
C ASP A 36 -14.60 -8.98 1.42
N LEU A 37 -14.32 -8.53 2.65
CA LEU A 37 -13.29 -7.52 2.92
C LEU A 37 -11.89 -7.97 2.48
N ALA A 38 -11.50 -9.22 2.74
CA ALA A 38 -10.18 -9.72 2.37
C ALA A 38 -10.01 -9.79 0.84
N ASN A 39 -11.03 -10.28 0.13
CA ASN A 39 -11.01 -10.34 -1.34
C ASN A 39 -11.01 -8.94 -1.97
N PHE A 40 -11.83 -8.03 -1.43
CA PHE A 40 -11.87 -6.63 -1.87
C PHE A 40 -10.51 -5.95 -1.67
N LEU A 41 -9.89 -6.14 -0.50
CA LEU A 41 -8.67 -5.45 -0.11
C LEU A 41 -7.52 -5.68 -1.09
N ILE A 42 -7.34 -6.91 -1.58
CA ILE A 42 -6.27 -7.25 -2.53
C ILE A 42 -6.40 -6.41 -3.79
N HIS A 43 -7.59 -6.44 -4.41
CA HIS A 43 -7.85 -5.70 -5.64
C HIS A 43 -7.83 -4.19 -5.44
N TYR A 44 -8.29 -3.71 -4.30
CA TYR A 44 -8.26 -2.29 -3.97
C TYR A 44 -6.82 -1.77 -3.84
N VAL A 45 -5.96 -2.49 -3.12
CA VAL A 45 -4.54 -2.13 -3.00
C VAL A 45 -3.82 -2.17 -4.35
N GLU A 46 -4.05 -3.20 -5.17
CA GLU A 46 -3.51 -3.26 -6.54
C GLU A 46 -3.89 -2.03 -7.37
N ASN A 47 -5.15 -1.58 -7.29
CA ASN A 47 -5.61 -0.40 -8.00
C ASN A 47 -4.96 0.89 -7.48
N LEU A 48 -4.84 1.05 -6.16
CA LEU A 48 -4.14 2.19 -5.56
C LEU A 48 -2.69 2.28 -6.04
N ILE A 49 -1.99 1.15 -6.08
CA ILE A 49 -0.61 1.10 -6.59
C ILE A 49 -0.54 1.48 -8.07
N ASN A 50 -1.48 0.98 -8.88
CA ASN A 50 -1.56 1.33 -10.30
C ASN A 50 -1.82 2.83 -10.52
N GLU A 51 -2.61 3.47 -9.66
CA GLU A 51 -2.82 4.93 -9.67
C GLU A 51 -1.52 5.67 -9.34
N LEU A 52 -0.86 5.30 -8.24
CA LEU A 52 0.43 5.91 -7.85
C LEU A 52 1.49 5.80 -8.96
N ASN A 53 1.55 4.65 -9.62
CA ASN A 53 2.49 4.38 -10.71
C ASN A 53 2.17 5.13 -12.01
N LYS A 54 0.91 5.52 -12.23
CA LYS A 54 0.54 6.38 -13.37
C LYS A 54 0.97 7.83 -13.15
N ASP A 55 0.97 8.29 -11.90
CA ASP A 55 1.32 9.66 -11.57
C ASP A 55 2.83 9.88 -11.64
N THR A 56 3.58 9.33 -10.67
CA THR A 56 5.03 9.59 -10.56
C THR A 56 5.83 8.46 -9.92
N TRP A 57 5.16 7.48 -9.28
CA TRP A 57 5.81 6.40 -8.56
C TRP A 57 6.13 5.20 -9.45
N SER A 58 6.82 4.20 -8.91
CA SER A 58 7.14 2.96 -9.64
C SER A 58 7.21 1.75 -8.71
N PHE A 59 6.16 1.55 -7.92
CA PHE A 59 6.03 0.44 -6.99
C PHE A 59 5.80 -0.89 -7.71
N GLY A 60 6.69 -1.85 -7.50
CA GLY A 60 6.51 -3.25 -7.84
C GLY A 60 6.12 -4.08 -6.61
N ARG A 61 5.40 -5.19 -6.84
CA ARG A 61 5.05 -6.12 -5.75
C ARG A 61 6.32 -6.80 -5.23
N TYR A 62 6.55 -6.70 -3.93
CA TYR A 62 7.69 -7.30 -3.25
C TYR A 62 7.31 -8.61 -2.57
N GLU A 63 6.23 -8.60 -1.78
CA GLU A 63 5.79 -9.76 -1.01
C GLU A 63 4.27 -9.70 -0.77
N TYR A 64 3.62 -10.85 -0.64
CA TYR A 64 2.22 -10.96 -0.24
C TYR A 64 2.00 -12.11 0.73
N SER A 65 1.46 -11.78 1.90
CA SER A 65 1.07 -12.72 2.95
C SER A 65 -0.43 -12.60 3.17
N GLY A 66 -1.20 -13.17 2.25
CA GLY A 66 -2.66 -13.09 2.27
C GLY A 66 -3.30 -13.91 3.38
N ASP A 67 -4.30 -13.33 4.03
CA ASP A 67 -5.15 -14.00 5.01
C ASP A 67 -6.63 -13.72 4.70
N LYS A 68 -7.50 -14.71 4.94
CA LYS A 68 -8.96 -14.56 4.85
C LYS A 68 -9.48 -13.57 5.90
N ASN A 69 -8.78 -13.45 7.02
CA ASN A 69 -8.95 -12.35 7.95
C ASN A 69 -8.12 -11.17 7.45
N PHE A 70 -8.80 -10.17 6.90
CA PHE A 70 -8.15 -8.99 6.33
C PHE A 70 -7.18 -8.29 7.31
N ARG A 71 -7.39 -8.41 8.62
CA ARG A 71 -6.51 -7.79 9.65
C ARG A 71 -5.10 -8.37 9.67
N HIS A 72 -4.93 -9.60 9.17
CA HIS A 72 -3.63 -10.26 9.04
C HIS A 72 -3.16 -10.32 7.59
N SER A 73 -3.92 -9.74 6.65
CA SER A 73 -3.49 -9.68 5.27
C SER A 73 -2.43 -8.60 5.13
N GLU A 74 -1.23 -9.01 4.72
CA GLU A 74 -0.11 -8.11 4.52
C GLU A 74 0.34 -8.08 3.06
N GLN A 75 0.54 -6.88 2.52
CA GLN A 75 1.02 -6.66 1.15
C GLN A 75 2.20 -5.69 1.18
N TRP A 76 3.30 -6.04 0.53
CA TRP A 76 4.47 -5.18 0.41
C TRP A 76 4.72 -4.78 -1.03
N TRP A 77 4.99 -3.50 -1.21
CA TRP A 77 5.33 -2.91 -2.49
C TRP A 77 6.56 -2.02 -2.33
N SER A 78 7.43 -2.01 -3.33
CA SER A 78 8.68 -1.23 -3.27
C SER A 78 8.96 -0.59 -4.62
N ASP A 79 9.47 0.64 -4.61
CA ASP A 79 9.97 1.32 -5.82
C ASP A 79 11.49 1.17 -6.03
N GLY A 80 12.15 0.39 -5.15
CA GLY A 80 13.55 0.04 -5.27
C GLY A 80 13.81 -1.03 -6.31
N TYR A 81 15.02 -1.00 -6.87
CA TYR A 81 15.50 -2.02 -7.82
C TYR A 81 15.87 -3.35 -7.14
N GLU A 82 16.07 -3.33 -5.82
CA GLU A 82 16.44 -4.48 -5.00
C GLU A 82 15.49 -4.60 -3.80
N PRO A 83 15.28 -5.83 -3.29
CA PRO A 83 14.68 -6.08 -1.99
C PRO A 83 15.21 -5.13 -0.91
N ARG A 84 14.32 -4.51 -0.15
CA ARG A 84 14.66 -3.63 0.99
C ARG A 84 15.42 -2.35 0.62
N LYS A 85 15.32 -1.86 -0.61
CA LYS A 85 15.81 -0.55 -1.02
C LYS A 85 14.65 0.34 -1.49
N GLY A 86 14.82 1.65 -1.37
CA GLY A 86 13.84 2.63 -1.83
C GLY A 86 12.69 2.83 -0.85
N THR A 87 11.58 3.35 -1.36
CA THR A 87 10.34 3.50 -0.61
C THR A 87 9.58 2.20 -0.60
N ILE A 88 9.13 1.79 0.59
CA ILE A 88 8.35 0.59 0.83
C ILE A 88 6.97 1.00 1.32
N LEU A 89 5.94 0.42 0.71
CA LEU A 89 4.57 0.46 1.19
C LEU A 89 4.26 -0.90 1.81
N HIS A 90 4.07 -0.92 3.12
CA HIS A 90 3.64 -2.10 3.86
C HIS A 90 2.18 -1.92 4.25
N PHE A 91 1.28 -2.60 3.54
CA PHE A 91 -0.13 -2.62 3.85
C PHE A 91 -0.41 -3.73 4.85
N ILE A 92 -1.14 -3.40 5.92
CA ILE A 92 -1.62 -4.33 6.95
C ILE A 92 -3.13 -4.11 7.06
N GLY A 93 -3.91 -5.01 6.46
CA GLY A 93 -5.34 -4.80 6.28
C GLY A 93 -5.64 -3.47 5.56
N PHE A 94 -6.58 -2.70 6.10
CA PHE A 94 -6.94 -1.36 5.59
C PHE A 94 -6.08 -0.24 6.19
N SER A 95 -4.79 -0.50 6.39
CA SER A 95 -3.82 0.51 6.80
C SER A 95 -2.51 0.32 6.03
N VAL A 96 -1.72 1.38 5.92
CA VAL A 96 -0.41 1.34 5.28
C VAL A 96 0.64 2.09 6.09
N GLN A 97 1.84 1.53 6.13
CA GLN A 97 3.05 2.18 6.61
C GLN A 97 3.97 2.44 5.42
N VAL A 98 4.54 3.64 5.38
CA VAL A 98 5.48 4.07 4.35
C VAL A 98 6.86 4.19 4.97
N GLU A 99 7.79 3.39 4.50
CA GLU A 99 9.16 3.36 4.98
C GLU A 99 10.12 3.75 3.86
N SER A 100 11.20 4.43 4.19
CA SER A 100 12.30 4.66 3.26
C SER A 100 13.53 3.93 3.76
N LEU A 101 13.97 2.92 3.01
CA LEU A 101 15.21 2.21 3.27
C LEU A 101 16.29 2.74 2.32
N THR A 102 17.26 3.44 2.91
CA THR A 102 18.48 3.93 2.24
C THR A 102 19.52 2.82 2.09
#